data_AF-A0A962PXH8-F1
#
_entry.id   AF-A0A962PXH8-F1
#
_cell.length_a   1.000
_cell.length_b   1.000
_cell.length_c   1.000
_cell.angle_alpha   90.00
_cell.angle_beta   90.00
_cell.angle_gamma   90.00
#
_symmetry.space_group_name_H-M   'P 1'
#
loop_
_entity.id
_entity.type
_entity.pdbx_description
1 polymer ?
#
loop_
_entity_poly.entity_id
_entity_poly.type
_entity_poly.pdbx_seq_one_letter_code
_entity_poly.pdbx_strand_id
1 'polypeptide(L)'
;MLQRFVYITGALDILVAVGLWASTLLDPKPMYFVPMMTLGTFLMMSAACLMWASKDMLNRAPVIFWQGLVRLTAVLALLYAVPSGMANQWEYTLVAFDGTIAIVYIFGMMRVTGGSLLDCLMCRTPAA
;
A
#
# COMPACT_ATOMS: atom_id res chain seq x y z
N MET A 1 2.57 0.18 -19.16
CA MET A 1 3.13 1.18 -18.21
C MET A 1 2.64 0.92 -16.79
N LEU A 2 1.33 0.83 -16.55
CA LEU A 2 0.74 0.53 -15.23
C LEU A 2 1.32 -0.73 -14.56
N GLN A 3 1.49 -1.83 -15.32
CA GLN A 3 2.10 -3.05 -14.82
C GLN A 3 3.50 -2.84 -14.20
N ARG A 4 4.39 -2.15 -14.94
CA ARG A 4 5.74 -1.87 -14.46
C ARG A 4 5.71 -0.95 -13.24
N PHE A 5 4.80 0.03 -13.24
CA PHE A 5 4.59 0.90 -12.09
C PHE A 5 4.23 0.07 -10.85
N VAL A 6 3.18 -0.74 -10.91
CA VAL A 6 2.72 -1.62 -9.80
C VAL A 6 3.85 -2.54 -9.31
N TYR A 7 4.63 -3.11 -10.23
CA TYR A 7 5.75 -3.98 -9.87
C TYR A 7 6.84 -3.22 -9.09
N ILE A 8 7.24 -2.04 -9.57
CA ILE A 8 8.29 -1.23 -8.95
C ILE A 8 7.83 -0.70 -7.60
N THR A 9 6.65 -0.10 -7.53
CA THR A 9 6.10 0.43 -6.28
C THR A 9 5.84 -0.68 -5.27
N GLY A 10 5.39 -1.86 -5.73
CA GLY A 10 5.32 -3.05 -4.88
C GLY A 10 6.67 -3.52 -4.37
N ALA A 11 7.74 -3.48 -5.18
CA ALA A 11 9.08 -3.84 -4.72
C ALA A 11 9.65 -2.85 -3.68
N LEU A 12 9.35 -1.56 -3.83
CA LEU A 12 9.76 -0.51 -2.88
C LEU A 12 9.13 -0.70 -1.50
N ASP A 13 7.97 -1.34 -1.40
CA ASP A 13 7.32 -1.64 -0.12
C ASP A 13 8.15 -2.57 0.77
N ILE A 14 9.04 -3.38 0.18
CA ILE A 14 10.02 -4.18 0.93
C ILE A 14 10.97 -3.27 1.69
N LEU A 15 11.42 -2.16 1.08
CA LEU A 15 12.32 -1.20 1.72
C LEU A 15 11.61 -0.49 2.87
N VAL A 16 10.33 -0.13 2.70
CA VAL A 16 9.51 0.47 3.75
C VAL A 16 9.34 -0.50 4.92
N ALA A 17 9.09 -1.78 4.65
CA ALA A 17 8.97 -2.81 5.67
C ALA A 17 10.28 -3.02 6.45
N VAL A 18 11.42 -3.06 5.75
CA VAL A 18 12.75 -3.12 6.38
C VAL A 18 12.99 -1.88 7.23
N GLY A 19 12.58 -0.70 6.77
CA GLY A 19 12.65 0.54 7.56
C GLY A 19 11.84 0.47 8.85
N LEU A 20 10.64 -0.13 8.80
CA LEU A 20 9.77 -0.31 9.95
C LEU A 20 10.32 -1.33 10.97
N TRP A 21 10.98 -2.37 10.49
CA TRP A 21 11.77 -3.27 11.35
C TRP A 21 12.98 -2.57 11.96
N ALA A 22 13.77 -1.87 11.15
CA ALA A 22 14.97 -1.19 11.61
C ALA A 22 14.65 -0.17 12.71
N SER A 23 13.62 0.66 12.54
CA SER A 23 13.20 1.63 13.56
C SER A 23 12.79 0.94 14.87
N THR A 24 12.07 -0.19 14.77
CA THR A 24 11.60 -0.95 15.92
C THR A 24 12.72 -1.71 16.64
N LEU A 25 13.74 -2.18 15.91
CA LEU A 25 14.91 -2.87 16.47
C LEU A 25 15.89 -1.90 17.13
N LEU A 26 16.01 -0.67 16.60
CA LEU A 26 16.91 0.36 17.15
C LEU A 26 16.35 1.03 18.41
N ASP A 27 15.02 1.23 18.50
CA ASP A 27 14.34 1.79 19.67
C ASP A 27 13.13 0.91 20.08
N PRO A 28 13.38 -0.25 20.72
CA PRO A 28 12.33 -1.20 21.02
C PRO A 28 11.42 -0.69 22.17
N LYS A 29 10.17 -0.36 21.83
CA LYS A 29 9.14 0.00 22.82
C LYS A 29 8.23 -1.19 23.11
N PRO A 30 8.04 -1.60 24.39
CA PRO A 30 7.30 -2.82 24.75
C PRO A 30 5.90 -2.94 24.15
N MET A 31 5.18 -1.81 24.02
CA MET A 31 3.82 -1.78 23.46
C MET A 31 3.79 -1.92 21.93
N TYR A 32 4.87 -1.56 21.23
CA TYR A 32 4.90 -1.43 19.77
C TYR A 32 5.79 -2.47 19.09
N PHE A 33 6.70 -3.11 19.82
CA PHE A 33 7.69 -4.02 19.25
C PHE A 33 7.05 -5.17 18.44
N VAL A 34 6.22 -5.99 19.10
CA VAL A 34 5.58 -7.14 18.44
C VAL A 34 4.63 -6.72 17.30
N PRO A 35 3.74 -5.71 17.48
CA PRO A 35 2.90 -5.23 16.40
C PRO A 35 3.69 -4.71 15.19
N MET A 36 4.74 -3.90 15.40
CA MET A 36 5.53 -3.33 14.31
C MET A 36 6.35 -4.39 13.57
N MET A 37 6.96 -5.35 14.29
CA MET A 37 7.62 -6.48 13.64
C MET A 37 6.65 -7.28 12.75
N THR A 38 5.43 -7.53 13.25
CA THR A 38 4.40 -8.25 12.48
C THR A 38 3.90 -7.45 11.27
N LEU A 39 3.67 -6.15 11.45
CA LEU A 39 3.28 -5.24 10.37
C LEU A 39 4.34 -5.14 9.28
N GLY A 40 5.63 -5.12 9.64
CA GLY A 40 6.72 -5.17 8.67
C GLY A 40 6.67 -6.43 7.80
N THR A 41 6.50 -7.61 8.42
CA THR A 41 6.33 -8.88 7.67
C THR A 41 5.11 -8.83 6.77
N PHE A 42 3.98 -8.31 7.27
CA PHE A 42 2.76 -8.19 6.48
C PHE A 42 2.94 -7.25 5.29
N LEU A 43 3.73 -6.17 5.45
CA LEU A 43 4.07 -5.26 4.37
C LEU A 43 4.98 -5.91 3.31
N MET A 44 5.91 -6.79 3.72
CA MET A 44 6.69 -7.60 2.76
C MET A 44 5.83 -8.64 2.02
N MET A 45 4.89 -9.28 2.71
CA MET A 45 3.93 -10.17 2.06
C MET A 45 3.08 -9.39 1.04
N SER A 46 2.58 -8.23 1.44
CA SER A 46 1.86 -7.27 0.60
C SER A 46 2.67 -6.90 -0.65
N ALA A 47 3.95 -6.57 -0.49
CA ALA A 47 4.89 -6.29 -1.57
C ALA A 47 5.02 -7.47 -2.54
N ALA A 48 5.19 -8.69 -2.01
CA ALA A 48 5.24 -9.91 -2.82
C ALA A 48 3.94 -10.15 -3.60
N CYS A 49 2.79 -9.94 -2.95
CA CYS A 49 1.48 -10.02 -3.57
C CYS A 49 1.30 -8.98 -4.69
N LEU A 50 1.82 -7.75 -4.53
CA LEU A 50 1.79 -6.73 -5.59
C LEU A 50 2.64 -7.09 -6.79
N MET A 51 3.88 -7.54 -6.56
CA MET A 51 4.75 -8.02 -7.63
C MET A 51 4.13 -9.20 -8.37
N TRP A 52 3.51 -10.13 -7.65
CA TRP A 52 2.78 -11.25 -8.24
C TRP A 52 1.52 -10.81 -9.00
N ALA A 53 0.72 -9.90 -8.44
CA ALA A 53 -0.50 -9.37 -9.05
C ALA A 53 -0.22 -8.57 -10.32
N SER A 54 0.92 -7.87 -10.37
CA SER A 54 1.34 -7.14 -11.57
C SER A 54 1.47 -8.03 -12.81
N LYS A 55 1.73 -9.34 -12.66
CA LYS A 55 1.89 -10.27 -13.79
C LYS A 55 0.56 -10.61 -14.47
N ASP A 56 -0.55 -10.50 -13.76
CA ASP A 56 -1.90 -10.80 -14.27
C ASP A 56 -2.90 -9.84 -13.62
N MET A 57 -2.89 -8.59 -14.11
CA MET A 57 -3.64 -7.50 -13.49
C MET A 57 -5.15 -7.65 -13.63
N LEU A 58 -5.65 -8.38 -14.63
CA LEU A 58 -7.09 -8.50 -14.86
C LEU A 58 -7.73 -9.44 -13.85
N ASN A 59 -7.12 -10.62 -13.64
CA ASN A 59 -7.62 -11.59 -12.64
C ASN A 59 -7.23 -11.23 -11.21
N ARG A 60 -6.20 -10.39 -11.02
CA ARG A 60 -5.65 -10.04 -9.69
C ARG A 60 -5.83 -8.57 -9.34
N ALA A 61 -6.70 -7.87 -10.07
CA ALA A 61 -7.05 -6.48 -9.83
C ALA A 61 -7.44 -6.18 -8.37
N PRO A 62 -8.18 -7.06 -7.65
CA PRO A 62 -8.58 -6.77 -6.28
C PRO A 62 -7.38 -6.59 -5.36
N VAL A 63 -6.30 -7.36 -5.54
CA VAL A 63 -5.08 -7.21 -4.72
C VAL A 63 -4.48 -5.83 -4.89
N ILE A 64 -4.33 -5.36 -6.13
CA ILE A 64 -3.74 -4.04 -6.41
C ILE A 64 -4.69 -2.93 -5.93
N PHE A 65 -6.00 -3.10 -6.09
CA PHE A 65 -7.01 -2.16 -5.61
C PHE A 65 -6.98 -2.01 -4.08
N TRP A 66 -7.00 -3.12 -3.34
CA TRP A 66 -6.93 -3.13 -1.87
C TRP A 66 -5.63 -2.53 -1.36
N GLN A 67 -4.52 -2.73 -2.09
CA GLN A 67 -3.26 -2.04 -1.77
C GLN A 67 -3.36 -0.54 -1.97
N GLY A 68 -4.09 -0.08 -2.98
CA GLY A 68 -4.40 1.33 -3.14
C GLY A 68 -5.18 1.90 -1.94
N LEU A 69 -6.10 1.11 -1.38
CA LEU A 69 -6.83 1.50 -0.15
C LEU A 69 -5.93 1.54 1.08
N VAL A 70 -5.01 0.58 1.25
CA VAL A 70 -4.02 0.62 2.34
C VAL A 70 -3.19 1.91 2.26
N ARG A 71 -2.73 2.29 1.07
CA ARG A 71 -2.01 3.54 0.83
C ARG A 71 -2.86 4.77 1.14
N LEU A 72 -4.14 4.75 0.77
CA LEU A 72 -5.08 5.80 1.12
C LEU A 72 -5.26 5.93 2.64
N THR A 73 -5.28 4.83 3.40
CA THR A 73 -5.36 4.90 4.87
C THR A 73 -4.12 5.54 5.49
N ALA A 74 -2.92 5.30 4.94
CA ALA A 74 -1.71 5.98 5.38
C ALA A 74 -1.79 7.50 5.16
N VAL A 75 -2.31 7.93 4.01
CA VAL A 75 -2.56 9.36 3.71
C VAL A 75 -3.55 9.97 4.71
N LEU A 76 -4.69 9.31 4.94
CA LEU A 76 -5.71 9.80 5.88
C LEU A 76 -5.20 9.85 7.32
N ALA A 77 -4.45 8.85 7.75
CA ALA A 77 -3.83 8.82 9.06
C ALA A 77 -2.88 10.01 9.24
N LEU A 78 -2.12 10.36 8.20
CA LEU A 78 -1.23 11.50 8.29
C LEU A 78 -1.94 12.84 8.28
N LEU A 79 -2.98 12.99 7.44
CA LEU A 79 -3.83 14.18 7.43
C LEU A 79 -4.47 14.43 8.80
N TYR A 80 -4.75 13.36 9.54
CA TYR A 80 -5.18 13.44 10.94
C TYR A 80 -4.03 13.78 11.90
N ALA A 81 -2.86 13.16 11.75
CA ALA A 81 -1.73 13.32 12.67
C ALA A 81 -1.01 14.67 12.58
N VAL A 82 -0.96 15.29 11.38
CA VAL A 82 -0.34 16.59 11.12
C VAL A 82 -0.90 17.71 12.01
N PRO A 83 -2.22 18.02 12.00
CA PRO A 83 -2.76 19.10 12.82
C PRO A 83 -2.64 18.83 14.33
N SER A 84 -2.50 17.57 14.73
CA SER A 84 -2.31 17.17 16.13
C SER A 84 -0.85 17.23 16.60
N GLY A 85 0.10 17.61 15.74
CA GLY A 85 1.53 17.63 16.07
C GLY A 85 2.13 16.24 16.30
N MET A 86 1.46 15.18 15.83
CA MET A 86 1.88 13.78 16.02
C MET A 86 2.74 13.25 14.87
N ALA A 87 2.85 14.00 13.77
CA ALA A 87 3.56 13.60 12.56
C ALA A 87 4.90 14.32 12.41
N ASN A 88 5.90 13.59 11.93
CA ASN A 88 7.21 14.14 11.58
C ASN A 88 7.21 14.70 10.15
N GLN A 89 8.05 15.70 9.90
CA GLN A 89 8.09 16.39 8.60
C GLN A 89 8.48 15.49 7.42
N TRP A 90 9.28 14.44 7.65
CA TRP A 90 9.65 13.46 6.62
C TRP A 90 8.47 12.59 6.18
N GLU A 91 7.47 12.40 7.05
CA GLU A 91 6.29 11.60 6.75
C GLU A 91 5.37 12.32 5.75
N TYR A 92 5.51 13.65 5.60
CA TYR A 92 4.72 14.45 4.66
C TYR A 92 5.08 14.10 3.22
N THR A 93 6.36 13.79 2.98
CA THR A 93 6.82 13.32 1.68
C THR A 93 6.23 11.95 1.34
N LEU A 94 6.10 11.06 2.33
CA LEU A 94 5.47 9.75 2.12
C LEU A 94 3.99 9.88 1.72
N VAL A 95 3.26 10.85 2.25
CA VAL A 95 1.86 11.13 1.86
C VAL A 95 1.73 11.45 0.37
N ALA A 96 2.63 12.27 -0.18
CA ALA A 96 2.58 12.63 -1.60
C ALA A 96 2.80 11.39 -2.49
N PHE A 97 3.73 10.52 -2.11
CA PHE A 97 3.98 9.26 -2.80
C PHE A 97 2.81 8.27 -2.66
N ASP A 98 2.37 8.00 -1.43
CA ASP A 98 1.29 7.07 -1.14
C ASP A 98 -0.03 7.52 -1.76
N GLY A 99 -0.34 8.81 -1.74
CA GLY A 99 -1.53 9.37 -2.39
C GLY A 99 -1.52 9.18 -3.90
N THR A 100 -0.37 9.41 -4.54
CA THR A 100 -0.22 9.19 -5.98
C THR A 100 -0.39 7.71 -6.33
N ILE A 101 0.25 6.81 -5.57
CA ILE A 101 0.15 5.36 -5.78
C ILE A 101 -1.29 4.89 -5.55
N ALA A 102 -1.94 5.36 -4.49
CA ALA A 102 -3.33 5.03 -4.16
C ALA A 102 -4.28 5.37 -5.31
N ILE A 103 -4.20 6.60 -5.83
CA ILE A 103 -5.01 7.05 -6.96
C ILE A 103 -4.74 6.18 -8.20
N VAL A 104 -3.47 5.94 -8.52
CA VAL A 104 -3.09 5.13 -9.69
C VAL A 104 -3.60 3.70 -9.57
N TYR A 105 -3.54 3.09 -8.38
CA TYR A 105 -4.01 1.73 -8.15
C TYR A 105 -5.54 1.64 -8.21
N ILE A 106 -6.26 2.53 -7.53
CA ILE A 106 -7.73 2.52 -7.47
C ILE A 106 -8.32 2.74 -8.87
N PHE A 107 -8.00 3.87 -9.51
CA PHE A 107 -8.54 4.20 -10.82
C PHE A 107 -7.93 3.33 -11.93
N GLY A 108 -6.66 2.94 -11.80
CA GLY A 108 -6.01 2.04 -12.73
C GLY A 108 -6.68 0.67 -12.76
N MET A 109 -7.02 0.10 -11.60
CA MET A 109 -7.70 -1.20 -11.55
C MET A 109 -9.13 -1.14 -12.05
N MET A 110 -9.89 -0.08 -11.71
CA MET A 110 -11.22 0.13 -12.31
C MET A 110 -11.16 0.22 -13.84
N ARG A 111 -10.12 0.87 -14.39
CA ARG A 111 -9.92 0.96 -15.85
C ARG A 111 -9.49 -0.37 -16.47
N VAL A 112 -8.69 -1.18 -15.78
CA VAL A 112 -8.23 -2.49 -16.26
C VAL A 112 -9.35 -3.51 -16.25
N THR A 113 -10.19 -3.52 -15.21
CA THR A 113 -11.31 -4.46 -15.11
C THR A 113 -12.56 -4.00 -15.85
N GLY A 114 -12.72 -2.70 -16.08
CA GLY A 114 -13.98 -2.12 -16.56
C GLY A 114 -15.12 -2.17 -15.53
N GLY A 115 -14.82 -2.60 -14.29
CA GLY A 115 -15.78 -2.71 -13.19
C GLY A 115 -15.95 -1.43 -12.41
N SER A 116 -17.02 -1.35 -11.62
CA SER A 116 -17.22 -0.24 -10.69
C SER A 116 -16.31 -0.34 -9.47
N LEU A 117 -16.21 0.74 -8.68
CA LEU A 117 -15.45 0.75 -7.42
C LEU A 117 -15.93 -0.35 -6.47
N LEU A 118 -17.25 -0.57 -6.40
CA LEU A 118 -17.86 -1.61 -5.57
C LEU A 118 -17.51 -3.01 -6.06
N ASP A 119 -17.40 -3.22 -7.37
CA ASP A 119 -17.00 -4.52 -7.93
C ASP A 119 -15.56 -4.85 -7.55
N CYS A 120 -14.64 -3.88 -7.70
CA CYS A 120 -13.25 -4.03 -7.25
C CYS A 120 -13.15 -4.25 -5.74
N LEU A 121 -13.94 -3.54 -4.94
CA LEU A 121 -13.99 -3.68 -3.48
C LEU A 121 -14.49 -5.07 -3.05
N MET A 122 -15.53 -5.58 -3.71
CA MET A 122 -16.10 -6.91 -3.46
C MET A 122 -15.31 -8.05 -4.14
N CYS A 123 -14.15 -7.76 -4.71
CA CYS A 123 -13.31 -8.72 -5.44
C CYS A 123 -14.05 -9.40 -6.62
N ARG A 124 -15.03 -8.70 -7.22
CA ARG A 124 -15.77 -9.17 -8.40
C ARG A 124 -15.06 -8.68 -9.66
N THR A 125 -14.11 -9.46 -10.13
CA THR A 125 -13.52 -9.25 -11.46
C THR A 125 -14.45 -9.85 -12.52
N PRO A 126 -14.77 -9.12 -13.60
CA PRO A 126 -15.49 -9.72 -14.72
C PRO A 126 -14.69 -10.91 -15.24
N ALA A 127 -15.37 -12.03 -15.48
CA ALA A 127 -14.76 -13.22 -16.07
C ALA A 127 -14.15 -12.83 -17.43
N ALA A 128 -12.86 -13.17 -17.61
CA ALA A 128 -12.14 -13.00 -18.86
C ALA A 128 -12.76 -13.84 -19.99
#